data_AF-A0A535KB09-F1
#
_entry.id   AF-A0A535KB09-F1
#
_cell.length_a   1.000
_cell.length_b   1.000
_cell.length_c   1.000
_cell.angle_alpha   90.00
_cell.angle_beta   90.00
_cell.angle_gamma   90.00
#
_symmetry.space_group_name_H-M   'P 1'
#
loop_
_entity.id
_entity.type
_entity.pdbx_description
1 polymer ?
#
loop_
_entity_poly.entity_id
_entity_poly.type
_entity_poly.pdbx_seq_one_letter_code
_entity_poly.pdbx_strand_id
1 'polypeptide(L)'
;MPTRKQGAAMVALANEAAAKANGYNMGFLNPSLYDISHGVAGTSYANSFHDIVPVQGAVNNNDYVGSNGTYPDTSSYDLATGLGSFSALSLTQDLLKLSLGGSTRTTAVNTTWYFAEGYVGGNFQEFLTLENPDTHNAARVQVQYLFSGGTGPSFVHSVPPQSRSTINVNQELNSPYAGTGRSVSMIVTSLNGVGIVAERPMYFAFNGINSGTDVLGSTQLGQDFYFADVEAQRNYASFITILNPPGGKPANVTLSYLAGGTQIGTTTLVVPAGRRGTTTPAALGINQTSALHVHSDQPVVVERPTYFSTARSNISGPVTGAFSVVGTQAPGKDWLFAEGYTGTNFHEYLVLTNFDQGAPASVTVNLEYSNGATN
;
A
#
# COMPACT_ATOMS: atom_id res chain seq x y z
N MET A 1 -22.16 -16.45 6.30
CA MET A 1 -21.99 -16.50 4.83
C MET A 1 -23.19 -16.05 3.95
N PRO A 2 -24.28 -15.43 4.46
CA PRO A 2 -25.22 -14.67 3.61
C PRO A 2 -24.90 -13.16 3.43
N THR A 3 -24.07 -12.57 4.31
CA THR A 3 -23.92 -11.11 4.46
C THR A 3 -23.08 -10.41 3.37
N ARG A 4 -22.10 -11.09 2.76
CA ARG A 4 -21.23 -10.46 1.72
C ARG A 4 -21.98 -10.12 0.42
N LYS A 5 -23.00 -10.90 0.04
CA LYS A 5 -23.79 -10.65 -1.18
C LYS A 5 -24.75 -9.47 -1.02
N GLN A 6 -25.26 -9.26 0.19
CA GLN A 6 -26.20 -8.17 0.50
C GLN A 6 -25.50 -6.81 0.53
N GLY A 7 -24.30 -6.71 1.13
CA GLY A 7 -23.51 -5.47 1.13
C GLY A 7 -23.09 -5.01 -0.26
N ALA A 8 -22.62 -5.92 -1.13
CA ALA A 8 -22.25 -5.58 -2.50
C ALA A 8 -23.43 -5.11 -3.36
N ALA A 9 -24.62 -5.71 -3.17
CA ALA A 9 -25.84 -5.27 -3.86
C ALA A 9 -26.28 -3.86 -3.40
N MET A 10 -26.14 -3.56 -2.11
CA MET A 10 -26.43 -2.23 -1.56
C MET A 10 -25.50 -1.15 -2.12
N VAL A 11 -24.19 -1.46 -2.22
CA VAL A 11 -23.21 -0.56 -2.85
C VAL A 11 -23.58 -0.25 -4.29
N ALA A 12 -23.92 -1.28 -5.06
CA ALA A 12 -24.30 -1.11 -6.46
C ALA A 12 -25.53 -0.21 -6.62
N LEU A 13 -26.59 -0.45 -5.83
CA LEU A 13 -27.81 0.35 -5.85
C LEU A 13 -27.58 1.80 -5.43
N ALA A 14 -26.78 2.00 -4.39
CA ALA A 14 -26.52 3.32 -3.87
C ALA A 14 -25.55 4.12 -4.75
N ASN A 15 -24.59 3.46 -5.41
CA ASN A 15 -23.77 4.07 -6.46
C ASN A 15 -24.59 4.42 -7.71
N GLU A 16 -25.54 3.58 -8.13
CA GLU A 16 -26.46 3.89 -9.22
C GLU A 16 -27.34 5.09 -8.87
N ALA A 17 -27.87 5.15 -7.64
CA ALA A 17 -28.67 6.27 -7.15
C ALA A 17 -27.85 7.57 -7.06
N ALA A 18 -26.62 7.50 -6.54
CA ALA A 18 -25.70 8.63 -6.47
C ALA A 18 -25.36 9.16 -7.87
N ALA A 19 -25.04 8.28 -8.81
CA ALA A 19 -24.77 8.66 -10.19
C ALA A 19 -25.97 9.36 -10.85
N LYS A 20 -27.20 8.85 -10.65
CA LYS A 20 -28.43 9.50 -11.16
C LYS A 20 -28.69 10.88 -10.54
N ALA A 21 -28.19 11.11 -9.33
CA ALA A 21 -28.37 12.36 -8.60
C ALA A 21 -27.17 13.33 -8.74
N ASN A 22 -26.18 13.03 -9.61
CA ASN A 22 -24.91 13.78 -9.73
C ASN A 22 -24.08 13.81 -8.42
N GLY A 23 -24.22 12.83 -7.55
CA GLY A 23 -23.35 12.61 -6.38
C GLY A 23 -22.09 11.81 -6.74
N TYR A 24 -21.11 11.77 -5.83
CA TYR A 24 -19.88 10.99 -6.05
C TYR A 24 -20.11 9.47 -5.86
N ASN A 25 -19.33 8.65 -6.55
CA ASN A 25 -19.33 7.21 -6.34
C ASN A 25 -18.73 6.88 -4.97
N MET A 26 -19.45 6.10 -4.17
CA MET A 26 -19.08 5.87 -2.77
C MET A 26 -17.94 4.87 -2.60
N GLY A 27 -17.59 4.11 -3.65
CA GLY A 27 -16.46 3.19 -3.64
C GLY A 27 -16.50 2.18 -2.49
N PHE A 28 -15.37 2.03 -1.80
CA PHE A 28 -15.30 1.25 -0.57
C PHE A 28 -16.08 1.98 0.53
N LEU A 29 -17.14 1.34 1.06
CA LEU A 29 -18.08 1.99 1.98
C LEU A 29 -17.51 2.32 3.34
N ASN A 30 -16.36 1.74 3.73
CA ASN A 30 -15.90 1.80 5.12
C ASN A 30 -15.85 3.22 5.69
N PRO A 31 -15.24 4.23 5.02
CA PRO A 31 -15.29 5.60 5.53
C PRO A 31 -16.72 6.14 5.63
N SER A 32 -17.56 5.90 4.62
CA SER A 32 -18.95 6.38 4.60
C SER A 32 -19.83 5.73 5.68
N LEU A 33 -19.57 4.47 6.04
CA LEU A 33 -20.34 3.80 7.08
C LEU A 33 -20.01 4.37 8.47
N TYR A 34 -18.74 4.71 8.70
CA TYR A 34 -18.33 5.45 9.89
C TYR A 34 -18.85 6.89 9.88
N ASP A 35 -18.86 7.57 8.73
CA ASP A 35 -19.50 8.89 8.61
C ASP A 35 -20.99 8.82 9.01
N ILE A 36 -21.69 7.76 8.57
CA ILE A 36 -23.08 7.49 8.98
C ILE A 36 -23.19 7.26 10.48
N SER A 37 -22.32 6.42 11.05
CA SER A 37 -22.34 6.10 12.48
C SER A 37 -22.12 7.34 13.35
N HIS A 38 -21.30 8.29 12.89
CA HIS A 38 -20.99 9.54 13.59
C HIS A 38 -21.95 10.70 13.26
N GLY A 39 -22.98 10.45 12.43
CA GLY A 39 -24.00 11.45 12.10
C GLY A 39 -23.52 12.59 11.19
N VAL A 40 -22.47 12.35 10.41
CA VAL A 40 -21.92 13.32 9.45
C VAL A 40 -23.01 13.77 8.47
N ALA A 41 -23.08 15.07 8.17
CA ALA A 41 -24.13 15.64 7.33
C ALA A 41 -25.56 15.31 7.79
N GLY A 42 -25.76 14.99 9.08
CA GLY A 42 -27.05 14.65 9.67
C GLY A 42 -27.59 13.29 9.20
N THR A 43 -26.72 12.35 8.86
CA THR A 43 -27.05 10.92 8.78
C THR A 43 -27.30 10.36 10.18
N SER A 44 -27.73 9.10 10.30
CA SER A 44 -27.90 8.49 11.63
C SER A 44 -27.66 6.99 11.61
N TYR A 45 -26.85 6.53 12.58
CA TYR A 45 -26.72 5.11 12.88
C TYR A 45 -28.08 4.44 13.09
N ALA A 46 -28.92 5.00 13.97
CA ALA A 46 -30.21 4.41 14.33
C ALA A 46 -31.22 4.36 13.16
N ASN A 47 -31.04 5.21 12.15
CA ASN A 47 -31.83 5.16 10.92
C ASN A 47 -31.34 4.06 9.96
N SER A 48 -30.02 3.91 9.86
CA SER A 48 -29.36 3.08 8.86
C SER A 48 -29.05 1.66 9.33
N PHE A 49 -28.95 1.44 10.64
CA PHE A 49 -28.58 0.18 11.26
C PHE A 49 -29.46 -0.16 12.46
N HIS A 50 -29.62 -1.46 12.68
CA HIS A 50 -30.26 -2.05 13.84
C HIS A 50 -29.23 -2.92 14.57
N ASP A 51 -29.05 -2.68 15.86
CA ASP A 51 -28.24 -3.57 16.69
C ASP A 51 -28.86 -4.97 16.72
N ILE A 52 -28.03 -6.00 16.57
CA ILE A 52 -28.46 -7.36 16.87
C ILE A 52 -28.44 -7.50 18.39
N VAL A 53 -29.56 -7.13 19.02
CA VAL A 53 -29.76 -7.35 20.46
C VAL A 53 -30.12 -8.82 20.72
N PRO A 54 -29.68 -9.40 21.85
CA PRO A 54 -30.06 -10.76 22.22
C PRO A 54 -31.58 -10.89 22.33
N VAL A 55 -32.16 -11.84 21.62
CA VAL A 55 -33.55 -12.25 21.85
C VAL A 55 -33.55 -13.26 23.00
N GLN A 56 -34.30 -12.98 24.06
CA GLN A 56 -34.45 -13.89 25.19
C GLN A 56 -34.92 -15.27 24.69
N GLY A 57 -34.08 -16.30 24.86
CA GLY A 57 -34.37 -17.67 24.43
C GLY A 57 -33.87 -18.05 23.02
N ALA A 58 -33.16 -17.17 22.32
CA ALA A 58 -32.51 -17.49 21.04
C ALA A 58 -30.99 -17.61 21.19
N VAL A 59 -30.35 -18.36 20.30
CA VAL A 59 -28.89 -18.41 20.19
C VAL A 59 -28.41 -17.09 19.60
N ASN A 60 -27.64 -16.33 20.38
CA ASN A 60 -26.99 -15.10 19.92
C ASN A 60 -25.97 -15.46 18.82
N ASN A 61 -26.05 -14.82 17.66
CA ASN A 61 -25.12 -15.04 16.54
C ASN A 61 -23.81 -14.24 16.68
N ASN A 62 -23.72 -13.37 17.71
CA ASN A 62 -22.57 -12.51 18.02
C ASN A 62 -21.56 -13.22 18.94
N ASP A 63 -21.89 -14.37 19.53
CA ASP A 63 -20.90 -15.26 20.15
C ASP A 63 -20.56 -16.36 19.14
N TYR A 64 -19.39 -16.27 18.51
CA TYR A 64 -18.84 -17.43 17.83
C TYR A 64 -18.69 -18.54 18.86
N VAL A 65 -19.31 -19.70 18.63
CA VAL A 65 -19.29 -20.85 19.55
C VAL A 65 -17.87 -21.08 20.08
N GLY A 66 -17.61 -20.65 21.32
CA GLY A 66 -16.30 -20.76 21.97
C GLY A 66 -15.53 -19.45 22.23
N SER A 67 -16.10 -18.25 21.98
CA SER A 67 -15.39 -16.98 22.20
C SER A 67 -15.49 -16.43 23.64
N ASN A 68 -16.26 -17.10 24.52
CA ASN A 68 -16.28 -16.89 25.97
C ASN A 68 -16.46 -15.40 26.40
N GLY A 69 -17.30 -14.65 25.68
CA GLY A 69 -17.58 -13.24 25.98
C GLY A 69 -16.50 -12.25 25.54
N THR A 70 -15.54 -12.66 24.71
CA THR A 70 -14.48 -11.77 24.17
C THR A 70 -15.05 -10.62 23.34
N TYR A 71 -16.23 -10.82 22.74
CA TYR A 71 -16.93 -9.83 21.93
C TYR A 71 -18.29 -9.51 22.58
N PRO A 72 -18.35 -8.53 23.50
CA PRO A 72 -19.57 -8.25 24.25
C PRO A 72 -20.66 -7.67 23.33
N ASP A 73 -21.89 -8.14 23.53
CA ASP A 73 -23.11 -7.73 22.86
C ASP A 73 -23.62 -6.39 23.40
N THR A 74 -22.90 -5.31 23.07
CA THR A 74 -23.28 -3.95 23.45
C THR A 74 -24.00 -3.23 22.32
N SER A 75 -24.79 -2.20 22.66
CA SER A 75 -25.40 -1.34 21.66
C SER A 75 -24.29 -0.70 20.80
N SER A 76 -24.50 -0.66 19.47
CA SER A 76 -23.54 -0.21 18.45
C SER A 76 -22.39 -1.17 18.08
N TYR A 77 -22.51 -2.49 18.36
CA TYR A 77 -21.45 -3.46 18.03
C TYR A 77 -21.96 -4.81 17.46
N ASP A 78 -21.60 -5.16 16.22
CA ASP A 78 -21.89 -6.45 15.53
C ASP A 78 -20.66 -6.95 14.73
N LEU A 79 -20.24 -8.19 14.97
CA LEU A 79 -19.05 -8.84 14.41
C LEU A 79 -18.98 -8.87 12.87
N ALA A 80 -20.10 -8.78 12.15
CA ALA A 80 -20.07 -8.94 10.70
C ALA A 80 -19.60 -7.68 9.94
N THR A 81 -19.80 -6.48 10.50
CA THR A 81 -19.39 -5.22 9.84
C THR A 81 -18.83 -4.16 10.78
N GLY A 82 -18.80 -4.40 12.09
CA GLY A 82 -18.55 -3.38 13.12
C GLY A 82 -19.77 -2.47 13.36
N LEU A 83 -20.81 -2.59 12.52
CA LEU A 83 -22.08 -1.87 12.57
C LEU A 83 -23.21 -2.92 12.43
N GLY A 84 -24.37 -2.69 13.04
CA GLY A 84 -25.47 -3.66 13.10
C GLY A 84 -26.08 -4.08 11.74
N SER A 85 -27.20 -4.80 11.78
CA SER A 85 -27.95 -5.16 10.58
C SER A 85 -28.56 -3.91 9.92
N PHE A 86 -28.28 -3.68 8.63
CA PHE A 86 -28.69 -2.44 7.97
C PHE A 86 -30.16 -2.43 7.52
N SER A 87 -30.78 -1.24 7.56
CA SER A 87 -32.00 -0.93 6.80
C SER A 87 -31.61 -0.49 5.39
N ALA A 88 -31.89 -1.32 4.38
CA ALA A 88 -31.45 -1.08 3.01
C ALA A 88 -31.84 0.32 2.49
N LEU A 89 -33.11 0.70 2.62
CA LEU A 89 -33.60 1.97 2.11
C LEU A 89 -32.98 3.16 2.83
N SER A 90 -32.97 3.14 4.17
CA SER A 90 -32.43 4.23 4.98
C SER A 90 -30.93 4.38 4.76
N LEU A 91 -30.19 3.27 4.73
CA LEU A 91 -28.76 3.27 4.47
C LEU A 91 -28.45 3.86 3.09
N THR A 92 -29.18 3.49 2.04
CA THR A 92 -29.00 4.09 0.71
C THR A 92 -29.27 5.60 0.70
N GLN A 93 -30.26 6.08 1.45
CA GLN A 93 -30.58 7.50 1.54
C GLN A 93 -29.48 8.30 2.26
N ASP A 94 -28.97 7.78 3.38
CA ASP A 94 -27.87 8.41 4.13
C ASP A 94 -26.58 8.41 3.30
N LEU A 95 -26.31 7.30 2.61
CA LEU A 95 -25.20 7.17 1.66
C LEU A 95 -25.30 8.16 0.49
N LEU A 96 -26.50 8.35 -0.07
CA LEU A 96 -26.78 9.37 -1.09
C LEU A 96 -26.60 10.79 -0.53
N LYS A 97 -27.00 11.03 0.71
CA LYS A 97 -26.84 12.32 1.36
C LYS A 97 -25.36 12.69 1.53
N LEU A 98 -24.55 11.73 1.95
CA LEU A 98 -23.10 11.89 2.00
C LEU A 98 -22.50 12.12 0.60
N SER A 99 -23.00 11.43 -0.42
CA SER A 99 -22.52 11.56 -1.80
C SER A 99 -22.83 12.90 -2.46
N LEU A 100 -23.87 13.60 -1.98
CA LEU A 100 -24.29 14.91 -2.46
C LEU A 100 -23.72 16.09 -1.64
N GLY A 101 -23.31 15.85 -0.39
CA GLY A 101 -22.89 16.90 0.54
C GLY A 101 -21.39 17.02 0.79
N GLY A 102 -20.58 16.03 0.37
CA GLY A 102 -19.14 16.03 0.57
C GLY A 102 -18.33 16.58 -0.61
N SER A 103 -17.07 16.95 -0.37
CA SER A 103 -16.09 17.08 -1.46
C SER A 103 -16.11 15.79 -2.27
N THR A 104 -16.21 15.89 -3.60
CA THR A 104 -16.01 14.74 -4.50
C THR A 104 -14.78 13.99 -4.04
N ARG A 105 -14.92 12.72 -3.66
CA ARG A 105 -13.77 11.86 -3.40
C ARG A 105 -13.00 11.73 -4.70
N THR A 106 -11.98 12.57 -4.87
CA THR A 106 -10.96 12.35 -5.89
C THR A 106 -10.17 11.16 -5.41
N THR A 107 -10.44 9.99 -5.98
CA THR A 107 -9.46 8.90 -5.92
C THR A 107 -8.13 9.50 -6.38
N ALA A 108 -7.04 9.25 -5.64
CA ALA A 108 -5.72 9.74 -6.01
C ALA A 108 -5.23 8.98 -7.25
N VAL A 109 -5.84 9.28 -8.39
CA VAL A 109 -5.49 8.73 -9.69
C VAL A 109 -4.38 9.54 -10.31
N ASN A 110 -3.55 8.88 -11.09
CA ASN A 110 -2.57 9.53 -11.93
C ASN A 110 -2.54 8.86 -13.30
N THR A 111 -2.06 9.57 -14.30
CA THR A 111 -1.83 9.02 -15.64
C THR A 111 -0.47 8.33 -15.73
N THR A 112 0.46 8.57 -14.81
CA THR A 112 1.78 7.94 -14.84
C THR A 112 2.17 7.43 -13.45
N TRP A 113 2.65 6.18 -13.40
CA TRP A 113 3.11 5.50 -12.21
C TRP A 113 4.47 4.83 -12.47
N TYR A 114 5.33 4.80 -11.46
CA TYR A 114 6.69 4.30 -11.55
C TYR A 114 6.95 3.28 -10.43
N PHE A 115 7.58 2.16 -10.80
CA PHE A 115 8.02 1.11 -9.88
C PHE A 115 9.50 0.86 -10.10
N ALA A 116 10.32 1.18 -9.10
CA ALA A 116 11.77 0.99 -9.15
C ALA A 116 12.19 -0.44 -8.83
N GLU A 117 11.39 -1.16 -8.05
CA GLU A 117 11.60 -2.58 -7.76
C GLU A 117 10.79 -3.49 -8.70
N GLY A 118 11.23 -4.75 -8.78
CA GLY A 118 10.59 -5.82 -9.57
C GLY A 118 11.52 -6.99 -9.76
N TYR A 119 10.96 -8.20 -9.74
CA TYR A 119 11.69 -9.43 -10.00
C TYR A 119 10.77 -10.53 -10.53
N VAL A 120 11.13 -11.12 -11.66
CA VAL A 120 10.42 -12.25 -12.28
C VAL A 120 11.32 -13.47 -12.38
N GLY A 121 10.73 -14.67 -12.34
CA GLY A 121 11.48 -15.93 -12.28
C GLY A 121 12.25 -16.08 -10.97
N GLY A 122 13.14 -17.08 -10.86
CA GLY A 122 13.92 -17.30 -9.65
C GLY A 122 13.07 -17.53 -8.40
N ASN A 123 11.89 -18.12 -8.57
CA ASN A 123 10.84 -18.26 -7.57
C ASN A 123 10.19 -16.94 -7.13
N PHE A 124 10.16 -15.93 -8.00
CA PHE A 124 9.32 -14.75 -7.87
C PHE A 124 8.21 -14.76 -8.91
N GLN A 125 7.03 -14.36 -8.47
CA GLN A 125 5.86 -14.09 -9.28
C GLN A 125 5.45 -12.64 -9.03
N GLU A 126 5.61 -11.79 -10.04
CA GLU A 126 5.23 -10.38 -10.02
C GLU A 126 3.93 -10.16 -10.78
N PHE A 127 3.11 -9.27 -10.24
CA PHE A 127 1.88 -8.79 -10.85
C PHE A 127 1.87 -7.26 -10.86
N LEU A 128 1.18 -6.70 -11.85
CA LEU A 128 0.79 -5.29 -11.87
C LEU A 128 -0.74 -5.24 -11.79
N THR A 129 -1.27 -4.59 -10.76
CA THR A 129 -2.70 -4.38 -10.58
C THR A 129 -3.05 -2.94 -10.91
N LEU A 130 -4.06 -2.78 -11.77
CA LEU A 130 -4.53 -1.50 -12.26
C LEU A 130 -5.99 -1.34 -11.88
N GLU A 131 -6.36 -0.18 -11.34
CA GLU A 131 -7.74 0.23 -11.14
C GLU A 131 -8.04 1.42 -12.05
N ASN A 132 -9.13 1.33 -12.81
CA ASN A 132 -9.70 2.46 -13.54
C ASN A 132 -11.02 2.87 -12.87
N PRO A 133 -11.02 3.90 -12.00
CA PRO A 133 -12.23 4.36 -11.34
C PRO A 133 -13.08 5.28 -12.24
N ASP A 134 -12.62 5.65 -13.45
CA ASP A 134 -13.40 6.45 -14.39
C ASP A 134 -14.70 5.71 -14.76
N THR A 135 -15.81 6.44 -14.76
CA THR A 135 -17.16 5.88 -14.96
C THR A 135 -17.57 5.73 -16.41
N HIS A 136 -16.81 6.31 -17.35
CA HIS A 136 -17.18 6.40 -18.77
C HIS A 136 -16.07 5.90 -19.70
N ASN A 137 -14.81 6.18 -19.38
CA ASN A 137 -13.69 6.00 -20.29
C ASN A 137 -12.82 4.79 -19.90
N ALA A 138 -12.53 3.92 -20.86
CA ALA A 138 -11.52 2.89 -20.67
C ALA A 138 -10.13 3.54 -20.67
N ALA A 139 -9.26 3.15 -19.73
CA ALA A 139 -7.86 3.58 -19.72
C ALA A 139 -7.05 2.73 -20.70
N ARG A 140 -6.28 3.38 -21.59
CA ARG A 140 -5.32 2.70 -22.48
C ARG A 140 -3.93 2.79 -21.86
N VAL A 141 -3.55 1.77 -21.10
CA VAL A 141 -2.36 1.79 -20.23
C VAL A 141 -1.19 1.10 -20.92
N GLN A 142 -0.10 1.84 -21.15
CA GLN A 142 1.19 1.29 -21.55
C GLN A 142 2.02 0.93 -20.32
N VAL A 143 2.62 -0.26 -20.33
CA VAL A 143 3.62 -0.70 -19.35
C VAL A 143 4.95 -0.81 -20.07
N GLN A 144 5.91 0.06 -19.72
CA GLN A 144 7.28 0.02 -20.22
C GLN A 144 8.19 -0.62 -19.16
N TYR A 145 8.77 -1.77 -19.48
CA TYR A 145 9.70 -2.46 -18.60
C TYR A 145 11.11 -1.94 -18.76
N LEU A 146 11.87 -1.85 -17.67
CA LEU A 146 13.30 -1.52 -17.68
C LEU A 146 14.10 -2.67 -17.05
N PHE A 147 15.24 -3.00 -17.66
CA PHE A 147 16.18 -3.99 -17.16
C PHE A 147 17.52 -3.33 -16.80
N SER A 148 18.39 -4.04 -16.10
CA SER A 148 19.75 -3.55 -15.80
C SER A 148 20.60 -3.39 -17.08
N GLY A 149 20.38 -4.27 -18.05
CA GLY A 149 21.09 -4.26 -19.34
C GLY A 149 20.58 -3.24 -20.36
N GLY A 150 19.40 -2.66 -20.16
CA GLY A 150 18.76 -1.79 -21.15
C GLY A 150 17.27 -1.59 -20.92
N THR A 151 16.66 -0.84 -21.83
CA THR A 151 15.20 -0.69 -21.88
C THR A 151 14.59 -2.00 -22.35
N GLY A 152 13.59 -2.48 -21.61
CA GLY A 152 12.85 -3.69 -21.94
C GLY A 152 11.72 -3.43 -22.96
N PRO A 153 10.89 -4.45 -23.24
CA PRO A 153 9.71 -4.29 -24.08
C PRO A 153 8.64 -3.40 -23.41
N SER A 154 7.70 -2.92 -24.22
CA SER A 154 6.50 -2.23 -23.75
C SER A 154 5.24 -2.94 -24.24
N PHE A 155 4.20 -3.00 -23.41
CA PHE A 155 2.91 -3.57 -23.73
C PHE A 155 1.80 -2.57 -23.47
N VAL A 156 0.66 -2.70 -24.16
CA VAL A 156 -0.50 -1.82 -23.98
C VAL A 156 -1.70 -2.66 -23.62
N HIS A 157 -2.38 -2.27 -22.54
CA HIS A 157 -3.58 -2.89 -22.01
C HIS A 157 -4.74 -1.90 -22.04
N SER A 158 -5.94 -2.43 -22.16
CA SER A 158 -7.17 -1.66 -21.95
C SER A 158 -7.75 -2.05 -20.59
N VAL A 159 -8.01 -1.06 -19.74
CA VAL A 159 -8.72 -1.24 -18.47
C VAL A 159 -10.09 -0.59 -18.61
N PRO A 160 -11.19 -1.35 -18.70
CA PRO A 160 -12.54 -0.80 -18.84
C PRO A 160 -12.92 0.21 -17.74
N PRO A 161 -13.94 1.06 -17.95
CA PRO A 161 -14.47 1.93 -16.90
C PRO A 161 -14.88 1.12 -15.65
N GLN A 162 -14.70 1.71 -14.47
CA GLN A 162 -15.07 1.14 -13.16
C GLN A 162 -14.60 -0.30 -12.96
N SER A 163 -13.36 -0.60 -13.33
CA SER A 163 -12.85 -1.96 -13.33
C SER A 163 -11.39 -2.04 -12.93
N ARG A 164 -11.02 -3.24 -12.46
CA ARG A 164 -9.64 -3.63 -12.21
C ARG A 164 -9.10 -4.56 -13.28
N SER A 165 -7.79 -4.48 -13.51
CA SER A 165 -7.03 -5.45 -14.30
C SER A 165 -5.82 -5.95 -13.50
N THR A 166 -5.49 -7.24 -13.65
CA THR A 166 -4.26 -7.83 -13.10
C THR A 166 -3.43 -8.37 -14.26
N ILE A 167 -2.23 -7.84 -14.42
CA ILE A 167 -1.26 -8.29 -15.41
C ILE A 167 -0.26 -9.22 -14.71
N ASN A 168 -0.07 -10.42 -15.26
CA ASN A 168 0.98 -11.34 -14.83
C ASN A 168 2.29 -10.96 -15.55
N VAL A 169 3.20 -10.30 -14.83
CA VAL A 169 4.45 -9.76 -15.39
C VAL A 169 5.39 -10.90 -15.84
N ASN A 170 5.44 -12.00 -15.08
CA ASN A 170 6.19 -13.20 -15.46
C ASN A 170 5.74 -13.75 -16.82
N GLN A 171 4.42 -13.89 -17.02
CA GLN A 171 3.88 -14.40 -18.28
C GLN A 171 4.17 -13.45 -19.43
N GLU A 172 3.94 -12.15 -19.24
CA GLU A 172 4.16 -11.13 -20.27
C GLU A 172 5.62 -11.04 -20.71
N LEU A 173 6.55 -11.21 -19.77
CA LEU A 173 7.98 -11.17 -20.04
C LEU A 173 8.60 -12.53 -20.37
N ASN A 174 7.78 -13.58 -20.52
CA ASN A 174 8.21 -14.97 -20.75
C ASN A 174 9.26 -15.45 -19.72
N SER A 175 9.03 -15.16 -18.44
CA SER A 175 9.87 -15.57 -17.31
C SER A 175 9.08 -16.47 -16.36
N PRO A 176 9.01 -17.78 -16.61
CA PRO A 176 8.32 -18.72 -15.73
C PRO A 176 8.81 -18.60 -14.28
N TYR A 177 7.92 -18.87 -13.31
CA TYR A 177 8.21 -18.76 -11.87
C TYR A 177 9.53 -19.45 -11.46
N ALA A 178 9.73 -20.72 -11.86
CA ALA A 178 10.94 -21.48 -11.58
C ALA A 178 12.05 -21.29 -12.64
N GLY A 179 11.90 -20.32 -13.54
CA GLY A 179 12.89 -19.98 -14.56
C GLY A 179 14.04 -19.12 -14.03
N THR A 180 14.92 -18.67 -14.91
CA THR A 180 16.00 -17.74 -14.54
C THR A 180 15.43 -16.43 -14.02
N GLY A 181 15.90 -16.02 -12.84
CA GLY A 181 15.52 -14.77 -12.20
C GLY A 181 16.02 -13.54 -12.96
N ARG A 182 15.21 -12.49 -13.01
CA ARG A 182 15.55 -11.22 -13.63
C ARG A 182 14.89 -10.07 -12.88
N SER A 183 15.68 -9.07 -12.52
CA SER A 183 15.16 -7.82 -11.96
C SER A 183 14.52 -6.96 -13.03
N VAL A 184 13.41 -6.34 -12.67
CA VAL A 184 12.55 -5.53 -13.55
C VAL A 184 12.16 -4.24 -12.81
N SER A 185 11.87 -3.19 -13.58
CA SER A 185 11.22 -1.97 -13.10
C SER A 185 10.18 -1.58 -14.15
N MET A 186 9.16 -0.80 -13.77
CA MET A 186 8.05 -0.45 -14.66
C MET A 186 7.78 1.04 -14.69
N ILE A 187 7.46 1.54 -15.88
CA ILE A 187 6.78 2.83 -16.07
C ILE A 187 5.41 2.52 -16.66
N VAL A 188 4.35 2.89 -15.94
CA VAL A 188 2.96 2.62 -16.30
C VAL A 188 2.31 3.94 -16.69
N THR A 189 1.87 4.08 -17.94
CA THR A 189 1.34 5.35 -18.50
C THR A 189 -0.03 5.14 -19.15
N SER A 190 -1.04 5.86 -18.70
CA SER A 190 -2.33 5.99 -19.38
C SER A 190 -2.20 6.92 -20.59
N LEU A 191 -2.24 6.34 -21.78
CA LEU A 191 -1.98 7.03 -23.05
C LEU A 191 -3.12 7.95 -23.52
N ASN A 192 -4.30 7.83 -22.92
CA ASN A 192 -5.50 8.60 -23.27
C ASN A 192 -5.97 9.55 -22.16
N GLY A 193 -5.13 9.81 -21.16
CA GLY A 193 -5.41 10.80 -20.11
C GLY A 193 -6.39 10.34 -19.02
N VAL A 194 -6.87 9.09 -19.08
CA VAL A 194 -7.72 8.52 -18.03
C VAL A 194 -6.86 8.25 -16.79
N GLY A 195 -7.24 8.81 -15.65
CA GLY A 195 -6.54 8.56 -14.39
C GLY A 195 -6.75 7.11 -13.91
N ILE A 196 -5.66 6.47 -13.49
CA ILE A 196 -5.67 5.11 -12.94
C ILE A 196 -4.99 5.08 -11.57
N VAL A 197 -5.18 3.99 -10.83
CA VAL A 197 -4.34 3.61 -9.68
C VAL A 197 -3.55 2.37 -10.06
N ALA A 198 -2.27 2.29 -9.65
CA ALA A 198 -1.42 1.15 -9.94
C ALA A 198 -0.68 0.66 -8.68
N GLU A 199 -0.76 -0.64 -8.44
CA GLU A 199 -0.08 -1.36 -7.36
C GLU A 199 0.71 -2.54 -7.93
N ARG A 200 1.72 -3.00 -7.20
CA ARG A 200 2.60 -4.09 -7.63
C ARG A 200 2.73 -5.16 -6.55
N PRO A 201 1.86 -6.18 -6.60
CA PRO A 201 2.01 -7.37 -5.78
C PRO A 201 3.15 -8.26 -6.28
N MET A 202 3.94 -8.79 -5.35
CA MET A 202 4.90 -9.85 -5.62
C MET A 202 4.73 -10.99 -4.61
N TYR A 203 4.89 -12.23 -5.08
CA TYR A 203 4.92 -13.43 -4.24
C TYR A 203 6.17 -14.23 -4.57
N PHE A 204 6.82 -14.78 -3.55
CA PHE A 204 8.11 -15.43 -3.76
C PHE A 204 8.48 -16.46 -2.71
N ALA A 205 9.37 -17.35 -3.11
CA ALA A 205 10.16 -18.20 -2.24
C ALA A 205 11.64 -17.80 -2.35
N PHE A 206 12.12 -16.97 -1.43
CA PHE A 206 13.47 -16.38 -1.45
C PHE A 206 14.26 -16.79 -0.21
N ASN A 207 15.36 -17.54 -0.37
CA ASN A 207 16.23 -17.96 0.74
C ASN A 207 15.48 -18.57 1.95
N GLY A 208 14.46 -19.39 1.69
CA GLY A 208 13.62 -20.01 2.72
C GLY A 208 12.47 -19.13 3.23
N ILE A 209 12.32 -17.91 2.72
CA ILE A 209 11.21 -17.00 3.01
C ILE A 209 10.13 -17.21 1.96
N ASN A 210 8.96 -17.70 2.37
CA ASN A 210 7.76 -17.76 1.54
C ASN A 210 6.86 -16.59 1.94
N SER A 211 6.81 -15.54 1.12
CA SER A 211 6.11 -14.31 1.47
C SER A 211 5.64 -13.57 0.21
N GLY A 212 5.16 -12.35 0.42
CA GLY A 212 4.84 -11.42 -0.64
C GLY A 212 5.02 -9.99 -0.18
N THR A 213 5.04 -9.08 -1.14
CA THR A 213 5.06 -7.63 -0.91
C THR A 213 4.04 -6.98 -1.83
N ASP A 214 3.61 -5.78 -1.47
CA ASP A 214 2.84 -4.91 -2.36
C ASP A 214 3.25 -3.46 -2.12
N VAL A 215 3.14 -2.64 -3.15
CA VAL A 215 3.42 -1.20 -3.12
C VAL A 215 2.52 -0.47 -4.11
N LEU A 216 2.06 0.71 -3.72
CA LEU A 216 1.61 1.71 -4.69
C LEU A 216 2.81 2.25 -5.47
N GLY A 217 2.62 2.48 -6.76
CA GLY A 217 3.65 3.12 -7.58
C GLY A 217 3.90 4.57 -7.15
N SER A 218 5.09 5.09 -7.43
CA SER A 218 5.32 6.54 -7.34
C SER A 218 4.60 7.24 -8.49
N THR A 219 4.01 8.40 -8.24
CA THR A 219 3.44 9.25 -9.30
C THR A 219 4.39 10.35 -9.76
N GLN A 220 5.56 10.46 -9.12
CA GLN A 220 6.54 11.50 -9.38
C GLN A 220 7.96 10.94 -9.39
N LEU A 221 8.78 11.46 -10.29
CA LEU A 221 10.23 11.33 -10.22
C LEU A 221 10.77 12.32 -9.19
N GLY A 222 11.91 12.00 -8.57
CA GLY A 222 12.55 12.87 -7.59
C GLY A 222 14.07 12.78 -7.68
N GLN A 223 14.74 13.74 -7.04
CA GLN A 223 16.20 13.73 -6.91
C GLN A 223 16.65 13.28 -5.53
N ASP A 224 15.82 13.45 -4.51
CA ASP A 224 16.11 13.08 -3.14
C ASP A 224 15.11 12.04 -2.65
N PHE A 225 15.59 11.03 -1.93
CA PHE A 225 14.77 9.99 -1.33
C PHE A 225 15.28 9.65 0.07
N TYR A 226 14.37 9.52 1.02
CA TYR A 226 14.66 9.29 2.42
C TYR A 226 14.02 8.00 2.91
N PHE A 227 14.81 7.20 3.63
CA PHE A 227 14.36 5.98 4.30
C PHE A 227 14.82 6.03 5.75
N ALA A 228 13.87 5.97 6.70
CA ALA A 228 14.18 5.98 8.13
C ALA A 228 14.79 4.66 8.63
N ASP A 229 14.63 3.59 7.85
CA ASP A 229 15.13 2.26 8.18
C ASP A 229 15.81 1.63 6.96
N VAL A 230 16.90 0.94 7.17
CA VAL A 230 17.54 0.04 6.22
C VAL A 230 18.24 -1.00 7.07
N GLU A 231 17.50 -2.06 7.39
CA GLU A 231 18.02 -3.15 8.18
C GLU A 231 18.98 -4.01 7.36
N ALA A 232 20.18 -4.21 7.91
CA ALA A 232 21.27 -4.97 7.29
C ALA A 232 21.88 -6.00 8.26
N GLN A 233 21.26 -6.20 9.43
CA GLN A 233 21.62 -7.24 10.40
C GLN A 233 20.53 -8.30 10.53
N ARG A 234 20.74 -9.27 11.43
CA ARG A 234 19.71 -10.21 11.92
C ARG A 234 19.01 -10.99 10.80
N ASN A 235 19.75 -11.32 9.74
CA ASN A 235 19.28 -12.02 8.53
C ASN A 235 18.18 -11.26 7.77
N TYR A 236 18.29 -9.93 7.71
CA TYR A 236 17.57 -9.10 6.76
C TYR A 236 18.42 -8.89 5.52
N ALA A 237 17.77 -8.89 4.36
CA ALA A 237 18.34 -8.55 3.06
C ALA A 237 17.58 -7.35 2.51
N SER A 238 18.16 -6.16 2.68
CA SER A 238 17.66 -4.92 2.11
C SER A 238 18.35 -4.61 0.79
N PHE A 239 17.57 -4.23 -0.21
CA PHE A 239 18.07 -3.75 -1.50
C PHE A 239 17.59 -2.33 -1.74
N ILE A 240 18.42 -1.53 -2.40
CA ILE A 240 18.05 -0.19 -2.86
C ILE A 240 17.95 -0.25 -4.37
N THR A 241 16.73 -0.12 -4.88
CA THR A 241 16.44 -0.31 -6.30
C THR A 241 16.04 1.00 -6.91
N ILE A 242 16.57 1.26 -8.10
CA ILE A 242 16.52 2.58 -8.72
C ILE A 242 16.03 2.41 -10.15
N LEU A 243 15.02 3.19 -10.53
CA LEU A 243 14.58 3.35 -11.91
C LEU A 243 15.06 4.71 -12.43
N ASN A 244 15.75 4.70 -13.58
CA ASN A 244 16.04 5.90 -14.35
C ASN A 244 15.24 5.85 -15.67
N PRO A 245 14.29 6.78 -15.90
CA PRO A 245 13.44 6.75 -17.08
C PRO A 245 14.23 6.88 -18.39
N PRO A 246 13.68 6.39 -19.52
CA PRO A 246 14.29 6.56 -20.83
C PRO A 246 14.26 8.03 -21.29
N GLY A 247 15.11 8.38 -22.26
CA GLY A 247 15.15 9.71 -22.88
C GLY A 247 15.96 10.77 -22.12
N GLY A 248 16.47 10.44 -20.93
CA GLY A 248 17.33 11.31 -20.12
C GLY A 248 18.83 11.03 -20.23
N LYS A 249 19.58 11.51 -19.23
CA LYS A 249 21.01 11.22 -19.04
C LYS A 249 21.18 10.04 -18.07
N PRO A 250 22.36 9.38 -18.05
CA PRO A 250 22.73 8.53 -16.92
C PRO A 250 22.60 9.31 -15.61
N ALA A 251 22.02 8.67 -14.60
CA ALA A 251 21.83 9.23 -13.26
C ALA A 251 23.00 8.78 -12.38
N ASN A 252 23.74 9.72 -11.80
CA ASN A 252 24.66 9.47 -10.70
C ASN A 252 23.86 9.52 -9.41
N VAL A 253 23.73 8.37 -8.75
CA VAL A 253 22.87 8.19 -7.57
C VAL A 253 23.78 7.94 -6.37
N THR A 254 23.90 8.94 -5.50
CA THR A 254 24.69 8.88 -4.27
C THR A 254 23.81 8.40 -3.11
N LEU A 255 24.20 7.28 -2.50
CA LEU A 255 23.55 6.69 -1.33
C LEU A 255 24.39 7.00 -0.10
N SER A 256 23.82 7.64 0.91
CA SER A 256 24.49 8.01 2.15
C SER A 256 23.77 7.38 3.34
N TYR A 257 24.43 6.44 3.99
CA TYR A 257 23.89 5.70 5.13
C TYR A 257 24.28 6.38 6.43
N LEU A 258 23.32 6.52 7.35
CA LEU A 258 23.50 7.19 8.63
C LEU A 258 23.11 6.28 9.79
N ALA A 259 23.92 6.29 10.85
CA ALA A 259 23.59 5.64 12.12
C ALA A 259 24.32 6.35 13.28
N GLY A 260 23.71 6.36 14.46
CA GLY A 260 24.28 7.01 15.64
C GLY A 260 24.58 8.51 15.46
N GLY A 261 23.82 9.20 14.61
CA GLY A 261 24.02 10.63 14.32
C GLY A 261 25.16 10.93 13.34
N THR A 262 25.75 9.92 12.69
CA THR A 262 26.87 10.11 11.75
C THR A 262 26.66 9.35 10.45
N GLN A 263 27.33 9.77 9.36
CA GLN A 263 27.38 9.00 8.13
C GLN A 263 28.35 7.83 8.27
N ILE A 264 27.85 6.61 8.12
CA ILE A 264 28.61 5.36 8.29
C ILE A 264 29.10 4.77 6.97
N GLY A 265 28.60 5.27 5.84
CA GLY A 265 29.02 4.84 4.52
C GLY A 265 28.36 5.65 3.42
N THR A 266 29.03 5.72 2.28
CA THR A 266 28.49 6.36 1.08
C THR A 266 28.98 5.64 -0.17
N THR A 267 28.15 5.62 -1.21
CA THR A 267 28.54 5.11 -2.54
C THR A 267 27.78 5.84 -3.62
N THR A 268 28.31 5.84 -4.84
CA THR A 268 27.61 6.34 -6.02
C THR A 268 27.42 5.22 -7.03
N LEU A 269 26.17 4.97 -7.40
CA LEU A 269 25.79 4.07 -8.48
C LEU A 269 25.41 4.88 -9.71
N VAL A 270 25.98 4.56 -10.87
CA VAL A 270 25.54 5.13 -12.16
C VAL A 270 24.44 4.26 -12.73
N VAL A 271 23.25 4.82 -12.92
CA VAL A 271 22.10 4.15 -13.56
C VAL A 271 21.86 4.81 -14.92
N PRO A 272 22.20 4.16 -16.06
CA PRO A 272 21.95 4.74 -17.38
C PRO A 272 20.47 5.02 -17.63
N ALA A 273 20.16 5.98 -18.50
CA ALA A 273 18.79 6.30 -18.89
C ALA A 273 18.07 5.07 -19.49
N GLY A 274 16.80 4.90 -19.13
CA GLY A 274 15.97 3.78 -19.58
C GLY A 274 16.40 2.43 -19.00
N ARG A 275 17.00 2.43 -17.82
CA ARG A 275 17.47 1.22 -17.12
C ARG A 275 17.12 1.27 -15.64
N ARG A 276 17.30 0.13 -15.00
CA ARG A 276 17.25 0.01 -13.54
C ARG A 276 18.61 -0.31 -12.94
N GLY A 277 18.80 0.07 -11.68
CA GLY A 277 19.95 -0.24 -10.85
C GLY A 277 19.55 -0.91 -9.53
N THR A 278 20.49 -1.61 -8.91
CA THR A 278 20.30 -2.17 -7.57
C THR A 278 21.63 -2.18 -6.82
N THR A 279 21.59 -1.81 -5.54
CA THR A 279 22.71 -1.96 -4.62
C THR A 279 22.20 -2.43 -3.25
N THR A 280 23.11 -2.74 -2.33
CA THR A 280 22.78 -3.19 -0.97
C THR A 280 23.71 -2.53 0.05
N PRO A 281 23.30 -2.41 1.33
CA PRO A 281 24.21 -1.96 2.39
C PRO A 281 25.44 -2.88 2.52
N ALA A 282 25.25 -4.19 2.34
CA ALA A 282 26.32 -5.19 2.40
C ALA A 282 27.42 -4.96 1.33
N ALA A 283 27.09 -4.37 0.18
CA ALA A 283 28.09 -4.00 -0.83
C ALA A 283 29.11 -2.96 -0.32
N LEU A 284 28.79 -2.24 0.76
CA LEU A 284 29.69 -1.32 1.46
C LEU A 284 30.22 -1.87 2.79
N GLY A 285 29.96 -3.14 3.09
CA GLY A 285 30.31 -3.72 4.39
C GLY A 285 29.47 -3.18 5.55
N ILE A 286 28.35 -2.50 5.27
CA ILE A 286 27.43 -2.03 6.31
C ILE A 286 26.63 -3.23 6.82
N ASN A 287 26.86 -3.57 8.08
CA ASN A 287 26.19 -4.66 8.78
C ASN A 287 25.57 -4.10 10.07
N GLN A 288 24.74 -3.07 9.95
CA GLN A 288 23.92 -2.49 11.02
C GLN A 288 22.69 -1.79 10.44
N THR A 289 21.62 -1.69 11.23
CA THR A 289 20.45 -0.87 10.90
C THR A 289 20.89 0.59 10.71
N SER A 290 20.38 1.24 9.67
CA SER A 290 20.76 2.61 9.32
C SER A 290 19.61 3.35 8.67
N ALA A 291 19.63 4.68 8.74
CA ALA A 291 18.85 5.49 7.83
C ALA A 291 19.59 5.66 6.50
N LEU A 292 18.87 6.01 5.45
CA LEU A 292 19.44 6.25 4.13
C LEU A 292 18.87 7.52 3.50
N HIS A 293 19.76 8.40 3.09
CA HIS A 293 19.47 9.47 2.14
C HIS A 293 20.06 9.10 0.79
N VAL A 294 19.24 9.15 -0.25
CA VAL A 294 19.66 8.96 -1.64
C VAL A 294 19.50 10.29 -2.35
N HIS A 295 20.56 10.76 -3.00
CA HIS A 295 20.56 11.92 -3.87
C HIS A 295 20.90 11.51 -5.30
N SER A 296 20.23 12.06 -6.30
CA SER A 296 20.54 11.85 -7.71
C SER A 296 20.61 13.16 -8.49
N ASP A 297 21.60 13.24 -9.39
CA ASP A 297 21.75 14.36 -10.31
C ASP A 297 20.70 14.39 -11.44
N GLN A 298 19.88 13.34 -11.57
CA GLN A 298 18.73 13.27 -12.47
C GLN A 298 17.48 12.83 -11.70
N PRO A 299 16.26 13.18 -12.18
CA PRO A 299 15.03 12.63 -11.61
C PRO A 299 14.94 11.11 -11.83
N VAL A 300 14.83 10.36 -10.74
CA VAL A 300 14.72 8.89 -10.69
C VAL A 300 13.54 8.48 -9.79
N VAL A 301 13.33 7.18 -9.59
CA VAL A 301 12.53 6.63 -8.48
C VAL A 301 13.36 5.61 -7.73
N VAL A 302 13.23 5.59 -6.40
CA VAL A 302 13.95 4.66 -5.53
C VAL A 302 12.96 3.90 -4.65
N GLU A 303 13.10 2.57 -4.62
CA GLU A 303 12.40 1.67 -3.70
C GLU A 303 13.38 0.93 -2.80
N ARG A 304 12.88 0.49 -1.63
CA ARG A 304 13.60 -0.34 -0.68
C ARG A 304 12.78 -1.61 -0.34
N PRO A 305 12.92 -2.69 -1.13
CA PRO A 305 12.50 -4.01 -0.69
C PRO A 305 13.44 -4.57 0.38
N THR A 306 12.85 -5.24 1.35
CA THR A 306 13.55 -5.94 2.43
C THR A 306 12.90 -7.29 2.65
N TYR A 307 13.74 -8.33 2.75
CA TYR A 307 13.33 -9.71 3.00
C TYR A 307 14.02 -10.17 4.28
N PHE A 308 13.34 -10.88 5.17
CA PHE A 308 13.95 -11.25 6.45
C PHE A 308 13.52 -12.61 6.98
N SER A 309 14.43 -13.23 7.72
CA SER A 309 14.19 -14.43 8.53
C SER A 309 14.91 -14.29 9.87
N THR A 310 14.18 -13.87 10.90
CA THR A 310 14.78 -13.45 12.17
C THR A 310 14.19 -14.21 13.36
N ALA A 311 14.81 -14.10 14.53
CA ALA A 311 14.27 -14.65 15.78
C ALA A 311 13.73 -13.52 16.66
N ARG A 312 12.69 -13.81 17.44
CA ARG A 312 12.08 -12.89 18.42
C ARG A 312 11.88 -13.59 19.75
N SER A 313 12.12 -12.87 20.85
CA SER A 313 12.22 -13.41 22.22
C SER A 313 10.95 -14.10 22.75
N ASN A 314 9.80 -13.84 22.13
CA ASN A 314 8.49 -14.37 22.54
C ASN A 314 7.76 -15.10 21.40
N ILE A 315 8.44 -15.41 20.29
CA ILE A 315 7.85 -16.16 19.17
C ILE A 315 8.68 -17.43 18.97
N SER A 316 8.00 -18.58 19.04
CA SER A 316 8.65 -19.87 18.79
C SER A 316 8.91 -20.05 17.30
N GLY A 317 10.17 -20.32 16.94
CA GLY A 317 10.59 -20.48 15.54
C GLY A 317 10.99 -19.17 14.84
N PRO A 318 11.42 -19.26 13.57
CA PRO A 318 11.79 -18.08 12.79
C PRO A 318 10.56 -17.24 12.42
N VAL A 319 10.68 -15.92 12.55
CA VAL A 319 9.77 -14.95 11.96
C VAL A 319 10.31 -14.59 10.58
N THR A 320 9.55 -14.92 9.54
CA THR A 320 9.91 -14.63 8.16
C THR A 320 8.92 -13.65 7.54
N GLY A 321 9.39 -12.81 6.63
CA GLY A 321 8.54 -11.87 5.94
C GLY A 321 9.31 -10.98 4.99
N ALA A 322 8.59 -10.01 4.43
CA ALA A 322 9.15 -8.99 3.58
C ALA A 322 8.27 -7.75 3.59
N PHE A 323 8.84 -6.64 3.15
CA PHE A 323 8.13 -5.41 2.85
C PHE A 323 8.89 -4.65 1.77
N SER A 324 8.19 -3.79 1.02
CA SER A 324 8.80 -2.84 0.10
C SER A 324 8.17 -1.49 0.31
N VAL A 325 8.94 -0.42 0.11
CA VAL A 325 8.47 0.96 0.23
C VAL A 325 9.11 1.82 -0.84
N VAL A 326 8.35 2.77 -1.38
CA VAL A 326 8.88 3.87 -2.19
C VAL A 326 9.52 4.90 -1.26
N GLY A 327 10.69 5.41 -1.62
CA GLY A 327 11.38 6.43 -0.82
C GLY A 327 10.56 7.71 -0.76
N THR A 328 10.53 8.34 0.42
CA THR A 328 9.87 9.65 0.55
C THR A 328 10.74 10.72 -0.08
N GLN A 329 10.17 11.60 -0.90
CA GLN A 329 10.93 12.60 -1.66
C GLN A 329 11.33 13.86 -0.87
N ALA A 330 10.77 14.04 0.32
CA ALA A 330 11.14 15.11 1.24
C ALA A 330 10.86 14.68 2.69
N PRO A 331 11.67 15.11 3.68
CA PRO A 331 11.33 14.91 5.09
C PRO A 331 10.02 15.61 5.44
N GLY A 332 9.17 14.94 6.22
CA GLY A 332 7.91 15.48 6.73
C GLY A 332 7.99 15.80 8.22
N LYS A 333 7.19 16.77 8.66
CA LYS A 333 7.00 17.07 10.09
C LYS A 333 5.85 16.28 10.71
N ASP A 334 4.91 15.83 9.90
CA ASP A 334 3.73 15.07 10.30
C ASP A 334 3.61 13.81 9.44
N TRP A 335 3.31 12.68 10.10
CA TRP A 335 3.19 11.36 9.48
C TRP A 335 2.01 10.61 10.08
N LEU A 336 1.16 10.05 9.23
CA LEU A 336 -0.02 9.31 9.62
C LEU A 336 0.13 7.84 9.22
N PHE A 337 -0.16 6.93 10.14
CA PHE A 337 -0.12 5.50 9.93
C PHE A 337 -1.51 4.94 10.22
N ALA A 338 -2.07 4.17 9.28
CA ALA A 338 -3.47 3.72 9.33
C ALA A 338 -3.66 2.36 10.01
N GLU A 339 -2.58 1.69 10.41
CA GLU A 339 -2.62 0.38 11.04
C GLU A 339 -1.58 0.32 12.16
N GLY A 340 -1.90 -0.43 13.21
CA GLY A 340 -0.98 -0.83 14.28
C GLY A 340 -1.60 -1.94 15.13
N TYR A 341 -0.79 -2.87 15.63
CA TYR A 341 -1.21 -3.91 16.56
C TYR A 341 -0.04 -4.40 17.41
N THR A 342 -0.15 -4.18 18.73
CA THR A 342 0.89 -4.53 19.71
C THR A 342 0.48 -5.71 20.61
N GLY A 343 -0.47 -6.53 20.19
CA GLY A 343 -0.96 -7.66 20.98
C GLY A 343 -0.03 -8.87 20.99
N THR A 344 -0.48 -9.98 21.61
CA THR A 344 0.30 -11.22 21.74
C THR A 344 0.81 -11.71 20.38
N ASN A 345 2.11 -12.04 20.31
CA ASN A 345 2.85 -12.46 19.12
C ASN A 345 3.08 -11.38 18.03
N PHE A 346 2.86 -10.10 18.33
CA PHE A 346 3.17 -9.00 17.42
C PHE A 346 4.20 -8.06 18.04
N HIS A 347 5.15 -7.62 17.22
CA HIS A 347 6.10 -6.57 17.56
C HIS A 347 6.01 -5.48 16.50
N GLU A 348 5.44 -4.36 16.90
CA GLU A 348 5.38 -3.16 16.07
C GLU A 348 6.52 -2.22 16.42
N TYR A 349 7.12 -1.62 15.38
CA TYR A 349 8.21 -0.66 15.53
C TYR A 349 7.86 0.58 14.72
N LEU A 350 7.82 1.73 15.40
CA LEU A 350 7.86 3.03 14.73
C LEU A 350 9.32 3.46 14.60
N VAL A 351 9.80 3.60 13.36
CA VAL A 351 11.18 4.03 13.08
C VAL A 351 11.18 5.44 12.54
N LEU A 352 11.94 6.31 13.20
CA LEU A 352 12.04 7.73 12.88
C LEU A 352 13.50 8.08 12.63
N THR A 353 13.76 8.95 11.65
CA THR A 353 15.08 9.53 11.43
C THR A 353 14.97 11.03 11.28
N ASN A 354 15.80 11.74 12.03
CA ASN A 354 16.08 13.15 11.78
C ASN A 354 17.29 13.28 10.86
N PHE A 355 17.08 13.79 9.64
CA PHE A 355 18.16 14.05 8.69
C PHE A 355 18.80 15.45 8.90
N ASP A 356 18.24 16.28 9.78
CA ASP A 356 18.86 17.55 10.18
C ASP A 356 20.02 17.30 11.15
N GLN A 357 21.22 17.72 10.76
CA GLN A 357 22.44 17.60 11.57
C GLN A 357 22.63 18.76 12.56
N GLY A 358 21.90 19.86 12.38
CA GLY A 358 22.05 21.09 13.16
C GLY A 358 21.14 21.19 14.39
N ALA A 359 20.04 20.45 14.42
CA ALA A 359 19.07 20.52 15.52
C ALA A 359 18.43 19.15 15.81
N PRO A 360 18.27 18.76 17.10
CA PRO A 360 17.47 17.60 17.46
C PRO A 360 15.98 17.85 17.15
N ALA A 361 15.28 16.82 16.68
CA ALA A 361 13.82 16.86 16.52
C ALA A 361 13.13 16.39 17.81
N SER A 362 12.17 17.17 18.31
CA SER A 362 11.22 16.72 19.33
C SER A 362 9.99 16.15 18.64
N VAL A 363 9.66 14.88 18.89
CA VAL A 363 8.57 14.16 18.24
C VAL A 363 7.52 13.77 19.25
N THR A 364 6.26 13.96 18.90
CA THR A 364 5.10 13.44 19.63
C THR A 364 4.51 12.27 18.85
N VAL A 365 4.19 11.17 19.55
CA VAL A 365 3.52 10.00 18.96
C VAL A 365 2.15 9.87 19.63
N ASN A 366 1.10 10.12 18.85
CA ASN A 366 -0.29 9.94 19.28
C ASN A 366 -0.78 8.60 18.73
N LEU A 367 -1.25 7.73 19.63
CA LEU A 367 -1.86 6.44 19.29
C LEU A 367 -3.37 6.59 19.35
N GLU A 368 -4.04 6.24 18.25
CA GLU A 368 -5.50 6.21 18.18
C GLU A 368 -5.97 4.76 18.37
N TYR A 369 -6.74 4.52 19.44
CA TYR A 369 -7.28 3.21 19.76
C TYR A 369 -8.64 2.97 19.09
N SER A 370 -9.02 1.71 18.94
CA SER A 370 -10.28 1.31 18.28
C SER A 370 -11.55 1.84 18.95
N ASN A 371 -11.46 2.30 20.21
CA ASN A 371 -12.54 2.95 20.94
C ASN A 371 -12.56 4.49 20.78
N GLY A 372 -11.73 5.04 19.88
CA GLY A 372 -11.60 6.48 19.64
C GLY A 372 -10.79 7.23 20.69
N ALA A 373 -10.22 6.54 21.69
CA ALA A 373 -9.32 7.17 22.65
C ALA A 373 -7.96 7.49 22.00
N THR A 374 -7.36 8.61 22.42
CA THR A 374 -5.98 8.97 22.11
C THR A 374 -5.16 8.98 23.41
N ASN A 375 -3.87 8.71 23.34
CA ASN A 375 -2.96 8.81 24.50
C ASN A 375 -2.36 10.21 24.69
#